data_AF-A0A1G3ILK1-F1
#
_entry.id   AF-A0A1G3ILK1-F1
#
_cell.length_a   1.000
_cell.length_b   1.000
_cell.length_c   1.000
_cell.angle_alpha   90.00
_cell.angle_beta   90.00
_cell.angle_gamma   90.00
#
_symmetry.space_group_name_H-M   'P 1'
#
loop_
_entity.id
_entity.type
_entity.pdbx_description
1 polymer ?
#
loop_
_entity_poly.entity_id
_entity_poly.type
_entity_poly.pdbx_seq_one_letter_code
_entity_poly.pdbx_strand_id
1 'polypeptide(L)'
;MEDLAKTIALQHNANSKAMLDHVMVSTHAVASGRNVRIENILRLKKDLPAAKLKEWSDMTRQEILLQACKNPPAFERGLSYTFAYLNTYGEKLTEFNVDKATCELQ
;
A
#
# COMPACT_ATOMS: atom_id res chain seq x y z
N MET A 1 6.22 -19.68 7.65
CA MET A 1 6.25 -18.22 7.97
C MET A 1 6.09 -17.37 6.72
N GLU A 2 6.76 -17.72 5.61
CA GLU A 2 6.49 -17.17 4.27
C GLU A 2 5.02 -17.34 3.84
N ASP A 3 4.33 -18.34 4.40
CA ASP A 3 2.90 -18.58 4.17
C ASP A 3 2.01 -17.42 4.61
N LEU A 4 2.37 -16.67 5.66
CA LEU A 4 1.49 -15.61 6.15
C LEU A 4 1.42 -14.43 5.17
N ALA A 5 2.57 -13.98 4.66
CA ALA A 5 2.61 -12.91 3.66
C ALA A 5 1.86 -13.33 2.39
N LYS A 6 2.04 -14.59 1.96
CA LYS A 6 1.30 -15.17 0.83
C LYS A 6 -0.21 -15.20 1.08
N THR A 7 -0.66 -15.66 2.26
CA THR A 7 -2.07 -15.69 2.64
C THR A 7 -2.69 -14.29 2.64
N ILE A 8 -1.98 -13.30 3.20
CA ILE A 8 -2.44 -11.91 3.22
C ILE A 8 -2.58 -11.37 1.79
N ALA A 9 -1.58 -11.60 0.93
CA ALA A 9 -1.63 -11.18 -0.47
C ALA A 9 -2.80 -11.85 -1.22
N LEU A 10 -3.02 -13.14 -1.02
CA LEU A 10 -4.14 -13.88 -1.62
C LEU A 10 -5.50 -13.33 -1.13
N GLN A 11 -5.64 -13.05 0.16
CA GLN A 11 -6.86 -12.50 0.73
C GLN A 11 -7.14 -11.08 0.22
N HIS A 12 -6.10 -10.24 0.11
CA HIS A 12 -6.22 -8.92 -0.53
C HIS A 12 -6.71 -9.05 -1.96
N ASN A 13 -6.09 -9.93 -2.76
CA ASN A 13 -6.46 -10.14 -4.15
C ASN A 13 -7.90 -10.67 -4.32
N ALA A 14 -8.34 -11.57 -3.43
CA ALA A 14 -9.71 -12.08 -3.41
C ALA A 14 -10.74 -10.97 -3.15
N ASN A 15 -10.38 -9.97 -2.36
CA ASN A 15 -11.24 -8.83 -2.00
C ASN A 15 -11.02 -7.59 -2.86
N SER A 16 -10.06 -7.61 -3.78
CA SER A 16 -9.58 -6.42 -4.53
C SER A 16 -10.71 -5.63 -5.20
N LYS A 17 -11.70 -6.31 -5.78
CA LYS A 17 -12.87 -5.67 -6.43
C LYS A 17 -13.70 -4.82 -5.48
N ALA A 18 -13.85 -5.24 -4.23
CA ALA A 18 -14.64 -4.52 -3.22
C ALA A 18 -13.90 -3.28 -2.69
N MET A 19 -12.60 -3.17 -2.95
CA MET A 19 -11.77 -2.04 -2.53
C MET A 19 -11.74 -0.92 -3.58
N LEU A 20 -12.18 -1.18 -4.81
CA LEU A 20 -12.13 -0.22 -5.91
C LEU A 20 -13.15 0.90 -5.71
N ASP A 21 -12.82 2.08 -6.24
CA ASP A 21 -13.71 3.23 -6.27
C ASP A 21 -13.57 4.01 -7.58
N HIS A 22 -14.06 5.25 -7.62
CA HIS A 22 -14.00 6.10 -8.81
C HIS A 22 -12.57 6.53 -9.19
N VAL A 23 -11.64 6.52 -8.23
CA VAL A 23 -10.21 6.89 -8.38
C VAL A 23 -9.33 5.64 -8.44
N MET A 24 -9.40 4.73 -7.47
CA MET A 24 -8.63 3.49 -7.45
C MET A 24 -9.30 2.44 -8.35
N VAL A 25 -8.71 2.23 -9.52
CA VAL A 25 -9.28 1.38 -10.58
C VAL A 25 -8.76 -0.06 -10.53
N SER A 26 -7.63 -0.29 -9.86
CA SER A 26 -7.10 -1.63 -9.63
C SER A 26 -6.28 -1.63 -8.34
N THR A 27 -6.29 -2.76 -7.64
CA THR A 27 -5.36 -3.03 -6.54
C THR A 27 -4.94 -4.49 -6.58
N HIS A 28 -3.66 -4.75 -6.38
CA HIS A 28 -3.09 -6.09 -6.40
C HIS A 28 -2.01 -6.24 -5.33
N ALA A 29 -1.95 -7.40 -4.69
CA ALA A 29 -0.95 -7.72 -3.69
C ALA A 29 -0.07 -8.89 -4.11
N VAL A 30 1.24 -8.76 -3.87
CA VAL A 30 2.25 -9.78 -4.09
C VAL A 30 3.07 -9.96 -2.81
N ALA A 31 3.28 -11.20 -2.40
CA ALA A 31 4.16 -11.53 -1.30
C ALA A 31 5.57 -11.80 -1.81
N SER A 32 6.57 -11.18 -1.19
CA SER A 32 8.00 -11.45 -1.43
C SER A 32 8.71 -11.63 -0.10
N GLY A 33 9.02 -12.88 0.26
CA GLY A 33 9.56 -13.21 1.58
C GLY A 33 8.59 -12.81 2.70
N ARG A 34 8.99 -11.85 3.53
CA ARG A 34 8.17 -11.30 4.62
C ARG A 34 7.47 -9.98 4.28
N ASN A 35 7.66 -9.47 3.06
CA ASN A 35 7.01 -8.25 2.61
C ASN A 35 5.74 -8.58 1.83
N VAL A 36 4.67 -7.81 2.08
CA VAL A 36 3.46 -7.78 1.25
C VAL A 36 3.46 -6.47 0.48
N ARG A 37 3.73 -6.53 -0.82
CA ARG A 37 3.65 -5.37 -1.71
C ARG A 37 2.23 -5.24 -2.23
N ILE A 38 1.59 -4.12 -1.99
CA ILE A 38 0.27 -3.74 -2.51
C ILE A 38 0.46 -2.64 -3.54
N GLU A 39 0.07 -2.91 -4.78
CA GLU A 39 0.09 -1.97 -5.88
C GLU A 39 -1.32 -1.43 -6.11
N ASN A 40 -1.49 -0.12 -5.94
CA ASN A 40 -2.74 0.60 -6.14
C ASN A 40 -2.64 1.45 -7.41
N ILE A 41 -3.52 1.19 -8.37
CA ILE A 41 -3.57 1.91 -9.64
C ILE A 41 -4.69 2.95 -9.58
N LEU A 42 -4.33 4.21 -9.74
CA LEU A 42 -5.22 5.36 -9.64
C LEU A 42 -5.51 5.97 -11.02
N ARG A 43 -6.74 6.40 -11.25
CA ARG A 43 -7.16 7.20 -12.40
C ARG A 43 -6.78 8.66 -12.21
N LEU A 44 -5.48 8.91 -12.12
CA LEU A 44 -4.90 10.25 -12.07
C LEU A 44 -4.27 10.62 -13.40
N LYS A 45 -4.25 11.92 -13.71
CA LYS A 45 -3.62 12.43 -14.93
C LYS A 45 -2.11 12.16 -14.89
N LYS A 46 -1.53 12.06 -16.08
CA LYS A 46 -0.09 12.03 -16.27
C LYS A 46 0.55 13.35 -15.82
N ASP A 47 1.83 13.33 -15.46
CA ASP A 47 2.65 14.52 -15.26
C ASP A 47 2.08 15.50 -14.20
N LEU A 48 1.56 14.95 -13.10
CA LEU A 48 1.07 15.76 -11.99
C LEU A 48 2.20 16.64 -11.41
N PRO A 49 1.93 17.92 -11.08
CA PRO A 49 2.93 18.79 -10.47
C PRO A 49 3.47 18.20 -9.17
N ALA A 50 4.79 18.27 -8.98
CA ALA A 50 5.47 17.74 -7.80
C ALA A 50 4.87 18.24 -6.48
N ALA A 51 4.46 19.51 -6.40
CA ALA A 51 3.81 20.06 -5.21
C ALA A 51 2.49 19.36 -4.87
N LYS A 52 1.65 19.06 -5.88
CA LYS A 52 0.38 18.34 -5.68
C LYS A 52 0.60 16.88 -5.31
N LEU A 53 1.60 16.24 -5.95
CA LEU A 53 1.99 14.88 -5.59
C LEU A 53 2.50 14.80 -4.15
N LYS A 54 3.26 15.80 -3.70
CA LYS A 54 3.76 15.86 -2.33
C LYS A 54 2.63 15.99 -1.32
N GLU A 55 1.73 16.96 -1.51
CA GLU A 55 0.58 17.18 -0.62
C GLU A 55 -0.28 15.91 -0.50
N TRP A 56 -0.63 15.32 -1.64
CA TRP A 56 -1.38 14.06 -1.67
C TRP A 56 -0.61 12.91 -0.99
N SER A 57 0.68 12.75 -1.30
CA SER A 57 1.53 11.72 -0.70
C SER A 57 1.65 11.86 0.82
N ASP A 58 1.77 13.08 1.33
CA ASP A 58 1.86 13.33 2.78
C ASP A 58 0.55 12.93 3.48
N MET A 59 -0.62 13.28 2.91
CA MET A 59 -1.92 12.88 3.43
C MET A 59 -2.12 11.36 3.38
N THR A 60 -1.88 10.76 2.22
CA THR A 60 -2.02 9.31 2.02
C THR A 60 -1.09 8.52 2.93
N ARG A 61 0.14 9.01 3.18
CA ARG A 61 1.05 8.38 4.15
C ARG A 61 0.42 8.32 5.55
N GLN A 62 -0.17 9.41 6.03
CA GLN A 62 -0.78 9.44 7.36
C GLN A 62 -1.95 8.46 7.47
N GLU A 63 -2.81 8.39 6.44
CA GLU A 63 -3.92 7.45 6.41
C GLU A 63 -3.45 5.99 6.40
N ILE A 64 -2.44 5.67 5.58
CA ILE A 64 -1.86 4.32 5.52
C ILE A 64 -1.29 3.93 6.87
N LEU A 65 -0.49 4.80 7.50
CA LEU A 65 0.12 4.50 8.78
C LEU A 65 -0.96 4.25 9.85
N LEU A 66 -1.98 5.11 9.91
CA LEU A 66 -3.08 4.96 10.85
C LEU A 66 -3.87 3.65 10.64
N GLN A 67 -4.01 3.15 9.41
CA GLN A 67 -4.74 1.90 9.15
C GLN A 67 -3.85 0.66 9.28
N ALA A 68 -2.64 0.69 8.74
CA ALA A 68 -1.72 -0.44 8.77
C ALA A 68 -1.27 -0.73 10.21
N CYS A 69 -0.93 0.30 10.99
CA CYS A 69 -0.45 0.14 12.36
C CYS A 69 -1.54 -0.31 13.35
N LYS A 70 -2.82 -0.28 12.97
CA LYS A 70 -3.92 -0.89 13.76
C LYS A 70 -3.89 -2.42 13.77
N ASN A 71 -3.09 -3.05 12.91
CA ASN A 71 -2.96 -4.51 12.85
C ASN A 71 -1.57 -4.99 13.33
N PRO A 72 -1.18 -4.72 14.59
CA PRO A 72 0.14 -5.04 15.11
C PRO A 72 0.57 -6.51 15.04
N PRO A 73 -0.31 -7.54 15.07
CA PRO A 73 0.13 -8.93 15.07
C PRO A 73 0.93 -9.35 13.82
N ALA A 74 0.75 -8.68 12.68
CA ALA A 74 1.54 -8.97 11.48
C ALA A 74 2.98 -8.48 11.64
N PHE A 75 3.16 -7.26 12.16
CA PHE A 75 4.47 -6.64 12.36
C PHE A 75 5.28 -7.31 13.47
N GLU A 76 4.63 -7.75 14.56
CA GLU A 76 5.28 -8.54 15.61
C GLU A 76 5.87 -9.86 15.10
N ARG A 77 5.32 -10.39 14.00
CA ARG A 77 5.81 -11.61 13.33
C ARG A 77 6.88 -11.31 12.28
N GLY A 78 7.35 -10.06 12.21
CA GLY A 78 8.39 -9.59 11.30
C GLY A 78 7.93 -9.45 9.86
N LEU A 79 6.63 -9.27 9.61
CA LEU A 79 6.15 -8.86 8.29
C LEU A 79 6.36 -7.36 8.08
N SER A 80 6.42 -6.97 6.82
CA SER A 80 6.39 -5.58 6.37
C SER A 80 5.40 -5.44 5.21
N TYR A 81 4.98 -4.21 4.95
CA TYR A 81 4.13 -3.87 3.82
C TYR A 81 4.78 -2.79 2.98
N THR A 82 4.68 -2.92 1.67
CA THR A 82 4.99 -1.84 0.73
C THR A 82 3.71 -1.42 0.03
N PHE A 83 3.28 -0.18 0.21
CA PHE A 83 2.15 0.41 -0.51
C PHE A 83 2.69 1.25 -1.66
N ALA A 84 2.55 0.75 -2.89
CA ALA A 84 2.94 1.46 -4.09
C ALA A 84 1.71 2.04 -4.78
N TYR A 85 1.81 3.30 -5.21
CA TYR A 85 0.75 3.98 -5.94
C TYR A 85 1.25 4.37 -7.31
N LEU A 86 0.50 3.96 -8.33
CA LEU A 86 0.78 4.26 -9.73
C LEU A 86 -0.46 4.88 -10.36
N ASN A 87 -0.29 5.64 -11.43
CA ASN A 87 -1.41 6.03 -12.27
C ASN A 87 -1.68 5.00 -13.38
N THR A 88 -2.77 5.18 -14.11
CA THR A 88 -3.12 4.33 -15.27
C THR A 88 -2.12 4.40 -16.44
N TYR A 89 -1.16 5.32 -16.38
CA TYR A 89 -0.05 5.44 -17.35
C TYR A 89 1.20 4.66 -16.91
N GLY A 90 1.16 4.00 -15.75
CA GLY A 90 2.30 3.27 -15.17
C GLY A 90 3.31 4.14 -14.43
N GLU A 91 3.02 5.43 -14.24
CA GLU A 91 3.93 6.32 -13.50
C GLU A 91 3.79 6.09 -12.01
N LYS A 92 4.92 5.89 -11.33
CA LYS A 92 4.95 5.81 -9.87
C LYS A 92 4.67 7.19 -9.29
N LEU A 93 3.60 7.28 -8.51
CA LEU A 93 3.20 8.50 -7.82
C LEU A 93 3.90 8.61 -6.47
N THR A 94 3.88 7.53 -5.68
CA THR A 94 4.57 7.43 -4.40
C THR A 94 4.67 5.96 -3.95
N GLU A 95 5.50 5.71 -2.95
CA GLU A 95 5.64 4.40 -2.32
C GLU A 95 5.96 4.56 -0.83
N PHE A 96 5.31 3.75 0.01
CA PHE A 96 5.54 3.73 1.44
C PHE A 96 5.88 2.33 1.91
N ASN A 97 6.93 2.23 2.72
CA ASN A 97 7.24 1.01 3.45
C ASN A 97 6.75 1.19 4.89
N VAL A 98 6.02 0.19 5.38
CA VAL A 98 5.48 0.16 6.74
C VAL A 98 5.91 -1.14 7.39
N ASP A 99 6.56 -1.01 8.53
CA ASP A 99 7.03 -2.10 9.36
C ASP A 99 6.79 -1.76 10.85
N LYS A 100 7.24 -2.64 11.74
CA LYS A 100 7.11 -2.43 13.18
C LYS A 100 7.71 -1.09 13.63
N ALA A 101 8.93 -0.79 13.19
CA ALA A 101 9.63 0.44 13.59
C ALA A 101 8.88 1.69 13.11
N THR A 102 8.30 1.65 11.91
CA THR A 102 7.49 2.73 11.36
C THR A 102 6.24 2.99 12.21
N CYS A 103 5.62 1.93 12.74
CA CYS A 103 4.44 2.04 13.61
C CYS A 103 4.77 2.50 15.04
N GLU A 104 5.95 2.19 15.56
CA GLU A 104 6.40 2.64 16.89
C GLU A 104 6.80 4.13 16.93
N LEU A 105 6.96 4.76 15.77
CA LEU A 105 7.30 6.19 15.62
C LEU A 105 6.08 7.11 15.46
N GLN A 106 4.85 6.56 15.45
CA GLN A 106 3.62 7.36 15.51
C GLN A 106 3.36 7.86 16.94
#